data_AF-A0A7S1CIH1-F1
#
_entry.id   AF-A0A7S1CIH1-F1
#
_cell.length_a   1.000
_cell.length_b   1.000
_cell.length_c   1.000
_cell.angle_alpha   90.00
_cell.angle_beta   90.00
_cell.angle_gamma   90.00
#
_symmetry.space_group_name_H-M   'P 1'
#
loop_
_entity.id
_entity.type
_entity.pdbx_description
1 polymer ?
#
loop_
_entity_poly.entity_id
_entity_poly.type
_entity_poly.pdbx_seq_one_letter_code
_entity_poly.pdbx_strand_id
1 'polypeptide(L)'
;LAACVEELLALGDDGHVADAAALIDNELLYGRAGYLYALLFVRRHVPAGLLPARFAAAVTAVFDALLASGAATAAKMDVGAPLVYFFPRRRSRRRAYLGAAHGLA
;
A
#
# COMPACT_ATOMS: atom_id res chain seq x y z
N LEU A 1 19.76 -13.27 0.25
CA LEU A 1 18.86 -12.45 -0.59
C LEU A 1 17.44 -12.99 -0.59
N ALA A 2 17.20 -14.22 -1.05
CA ALA A 2 15.85 -14.82 -1.09
C ALA A 2 15.15 -14.81 0.29
N ALA A 3 15.86 -15.18 1.36
CA ALA A 3 15.31 -15.13 2.73
C ALA A 3 14.86 -13.72 3.14
N CYS A 4 15.63 -12.67 2.81
CA CYS A 4 15.26 -11.29 3.11
C CYS A 4 14.02 -10.83 2.33
N VAL A 5 13.85 -11.30 1.09
CA VAL A 5 12.65 -11.00 0.30
C VAL A 5 11.44 -11.75 0.87
N GLU A 6 11.61 -12.97 1.37
CA GLU A 6 10.54 -13.69 2.06
C GLU A 6 10.15 -13.01 3.38
N GLU A 7 11.11 -12.49 4.16
CA GLU A 7 10.82 -11.70 5.35
C GLU A 7 10.07 -10.40 5.01
N LEU A 8 10.45 -9.72 3.93
CA LEU A 8 9.71 -8.54 3.45
C LEU A 8 8.26 -8.91 3.11
N LEU A 9 8.04 -10.03 2.42
CA LEU A 9 6.71 -10.51 2.07
C LEU A 9 5.90 -10.89 3.33
N ALA A 10 6.52 -11.59 4.28
CA ALA A 10 5.90 -11.93 5.56
C ALA A 10 5.49 -10.68 6.36
N LEU A 11 6.30 -9.62 6.35
CA LEU A 11 5.93 -8.34 6.96
C LEU A 11 4.65 -7.74 6.34
N GLY A 12 4.49 -7.87 5.02
CA GLY A 12 3.26 -7.46 4.33
C GLY A 12 2.05 -8.29 4.71
N ASP A 13 2.24 -9.61 4.90
CA ASP A 13 1.21 -10.54 5.32
C ASP A 13 0.75 -10.23 6.76
N ASP A 14 1.69 -10.13 7.71
CA ASP A 14 1.46 -9.79 9.11
C ASP A 14 0.85 -8.39 9.28
N GLY A 15 1.30 -7.45 8.45
CA GLY A 15 0.78 -6.10 8.39
C GLY A 15 -0.62 -6.02 7.79
N HIS A 16 -1.13 -7.08 7.15
CA HIS A 16 -2.37 -7.10 6.36
C HIS A 16 -2.41 -6.05 5.24
N VAL A 17 -1.26 -5.74 4.64
CA VAL A 17 -1.10 -4.63 3.69
C VAL A 17 -1.93 -4.86 2.41
N ALA A 18 -2.12 -6.11 2.02
CA ALA A 18 -2.95 -6.53 0.89
C ALA A 18 -4.46 -6.64 1.19
N ASP A 19 -4.90 -6.40 2.43
CA ASP A 19 -6.33 -6.31 2.76
C ASP A 19 -6.79 -4.85 2.66
N ALA A 20 -7.69 -4.53 1.72
CA ALA A 20 -8.23 -3.18 1.54
C ALA A 20 -9.04 -2.68 2.76
N ALA A 21 -9.67 -3.60 3.50
CA ALA A 21 -10.48 -3.32 4.67
C ALA A 21 -9.64 -3.09 5.93
N ALA A 22 -8.41 -3.62 5.96
CA ALA A 22 -7.48 -3.41 7.06
C ALA A 22 -7.26 -1.91 7.31
N LEU A 23 -7.20 -1.56 8.59
CA LEU A 23 -7.07 -0.18 9.08
C LEU A 23 -5.61 0.32 8.99
N ILE A 24 -4.97 0.10 7.86
CA ILE A 24 -3.65 0.62 7.51
C ILE A 24 -3.86 1.90 6.70
N ASP A 25 -2.95 2.86 6.86
CA ASP A 25 -2.91 4.06 6.04
C ASP A 25 -2.50 3.73 4.59
N ASN A 26 -2.78 4.62 3.64
CA ASN A 26 -2.45 4.40 2.23
C ASN A 26 -1.28 5.25 1.74
N GLU A 27 -0.68 6.06 2.62
CA GLU A 27 0.39 6.98 2.27
C GLU A 27 1.79 6.35 2.27
N LEU A 28 2.81 7.16 1.99
CA LEU A 28 4.16 6.68 1.66
C LEU A 28 4.99 6.26 2.88
N LEU A 29 4.83 6.89 4.04
CA LEU A 29 5.75 6.68 5.17
C LEU A 29 5.37 5.51 6.08
N TYR A 30 4.08 5.23 6.20
CA TYR A 30 3.50 4.24 7.13
C TYR A 30 2.45 3.33 6.48
N GLY A 31 2.11 3.57 5.20
CA GLY A 31 0.99 2.96 4.52
C GLY A 31 1.34 1.99 3.40
N ARG A 32 0.29 1.57 2.69
CA ARG A 32 0.37 0.65 1.55
C ARG A 32 1.28 1.18 0.44
N ALA A 33 1.30 2.48 0.17
CA ALA A 33 2.16 3.06 -0.87
C ALA A 33 3.65 2.90 -0.53
N GLY A 34 4.03 3.08 0.74
CA GLY A 34 5.40 2.84 1.21
C GLY A 34 5.85 1.39 1.02
N TYR A 35 5.00 0.46 1.41
CA TYR A 35 5.29 -0.97 1.22
C TYR A 35 5.33 -1.36 -0.26
N LEU A 36 4.41 -0.86 -1.08
CA LEU A 36 4.42 -1.06 -2.52
C LEU A 36 5.70 -0.52 -3.15
N TYR A 37 6.17 0.66 -2.72
CA TYR A 37 7.45 1.21 -3.15
C TYR A 37 8.61 0.27 -2.82
N ALA A 38 8.65 -0.31 -1.62
CA ALA A 38 9.67 -1.27 -1.23
C ALA A 38 9.67 -2.53 -2.14
N LEU A 39 8.49 -3.08 -2.47
CA LEU A 39 8.38 -4.19 -3.40
C LEU A 39 8.85 -3.80 -4.82
N LEU A 40 8.45 -2.62 -5.31
CA LEU A 40 8.88 -2.16 -6.63
C LEU A 40 10.40 -1.88 -6.69
N PHE A 41 10.97 -1.38 -5.60
CA PHE A 41 12.42 -1.20 -5.45
C PHE A 41 13.15 -2.54 -5.56
N VAL A 42 12.70 -3.56 -4.81
CA VAL A 42 13.25 -4.92 -4.89
C VAL A 42 13.10 -5.47 -6.31
N ARG A 43 11.93 -5.34 -6.93
CA ARG A 43 11.68 -5.78 -8.31
C ARG A 43 12.66 -5.16 -9.32
N ARG A 44 13.02 -3.89 -9.11
CA ARG A 44 13.92 -3.14 -10.01
C ARG A 44 15.37 -3.57 -9.87
N HIS A 45 15.81 -3.87 -8.65
CA HIS A 45 17.23 -4.06 -8.34
C HIS A 45 17.64 -5.53 -8.15
N VAL A 46 16.67 -6.43 -7.95
CA VAL A 46 16.92 -7.86 -7.79
C VAL A 46 16.54 -8.60 -9.08
N PRO A 47 17.44 -9.43 -9.64
CA PRO A 47 17.13 -10.27 -10.79
C PRO A 47 15.88 -11.14 -10.56
N ALA A 48 15.00 -11.22 -11.56
CA ALA A 48 13.73 -11.92 -11.43
C ALA A 48 13.88 -13.40 -11.02
N GLY A 49 14.95 -14.08 -11.45
CA GLY A 49 15.24 -15.47 -11.06
C GLY A 49 15.60 -15.67 -9.59
N LEU A 50 15.80 -14.60 -8.82
CA LEU A 50 16.07 -14.63 -7.38
C LEU A 50 14.86 -14.21 -6.53
N LEU A 51 13.76 -13.82 -7.17
CA LEU A 51 12.53 -13.44 -6.48
C LEU A 51 11.67 -14.67 -6.20
N PRO A 52 11.02 -14.75 -5.02
CA PRO A 52 10.04 -15.80 -4.74
C PRO A 52 8.89 -15.83 -5.76
N ALA A 53 8.34 -17.01 -6.02
CA ALA A 53 7.22 -17.17 -6.96
C ALA A 53 6.00 -16.31 -6.60
N ARG A 54 5.75 -16.10 -5.30
CA ARG A 54 4.64 -15.28 -4.79
C ARG A 54 4.87 -13.76 -4.89
N PHE A 55 6.08 -13.32 -5.27
CA PHE A 55 6.45 -11.90 -5.24
C PHE A 55 5.59 -11.04 -6.17
N ALA A 56 5.37 -11.50 -7.41
CA ALA A 56 4.54 -10.77 -8.38
C ALA A 56 3.08 -10.65 -7.90
N ALA A 57 2.55 -11.72 -7.30
CA ALA A 57 1.20 -11.71 -6.73
C ALA A 57 1.08 -10.73 -5.56
N ALA A 58 2.10 -10.64 -4.70
CA ALA A 58 2.12 -9.69 -3.59
C ALA A 58 2.10 -8.22 -4.07
N VAL A 59 2.85 -7.89 -5.12
CA VAL A 59 2.83 -6.54 -5.74
C VAL A 59 1.42 -6.20 -6.20
N THR A 60 0.78 -7.10 -6.96
CA THR A 60 -0.58 -6.88 -7.48
C THR A 60 -1.60 -6.77 -6.34
N ALA A 61 -1.53 -7.64 -5.34
CA ALA A 61 -2.46 -7.64 -4.22
C ALA A 61 -2.41 -6.33 -3.41
N VAL A 62 -1.21 -5.79 -3.17
CA VAL A 62 -1.06 -4.49 -2.47
C VAL A 62 -1.58 -3.34 -3.32
N PHE A 63 -1.32 -3.37 -4.63
CA PHE A 63 -1.82 -2.35 -5.57
C PHE A 63 -3.36 -2.36 -5.61
N ASP A 64 -3.97 -3.52 -5.75
CA ASP A 64 -5.43 -3.69 -5.77
C ASP A 64 -6.06 -3.24 -4.45
N ALA A 65 -5.41 -3.56 -3.32
CA ALA A 65 -5.87 -3.13 -2.00
C ALA A 65 -5.85 -1.59 -1.85
N LEU A 66 -4.81 -0.94 -2.39
CA LEU A 66 -4.70 0.52 -2.38
C LEU A 66 -5.82 1.18 -3.21
N LEU A 67 -6.12 0.65 -4.40
CA LEU A 67 -7.22 1.13 -5.24
C LEU A 67 -8.58 0.89 -4.58
N ALA A 68 -8.84 -0.33 -4.12
CA ALA A 68 -10.11 -0.69 -3.49
C ALA A 68 -10.37 0.14 -2.22
N SER A 69 -9.34 0.39 -1.40
CA SER A 69 -9.44 1.22 -0.20
C SER A 69 -9.76 2.68 -0.53
N GLY A 70 -9.14 3.22 -1.58
CA GLY A 70 -9.38 4.60 -2.05
C GLY A 70 -10.78 4.78 -2.61
N ALA A 71 -11.23 3.85 -3.45
CA ALA A 71 -12.56 3.88 -4.06
C ALA A 71 -13.66 3.74 -3.00
N ALA A 72 -13.48 2.83 -2.05
CA ALA A 72 -14.42 2.67 -0.94
C ALA A 72 -14.48 3.93 -0.06
N THR A 73 -13.36 4.63 0.12
CA THR A 73 -13.34 5.88 0.88
C THR A 73 -14.03 7.01 0.09
N ALA A 74 -13.81 7.09 -1.22
CA ALA A 74 -14.44 8.09 -2.07
C ALA A 74 -15.96 7.93 -2.11
N ALA A 75 -16.45 6.70 -2.30
CA ALA A 75 -17.87 6.40 -2.29
C ALA A 75 -18.53 6.74 -0.94
N LYS A 76 -17.83 6.53 0.18
CA LYS A 76 -18.34 6.86 1.53
C LYS A 76 -18.40 8.36 1.81
N MET A 77 -17.54 9.16 1.18
CA MET A 77 -17.43 10.59 1.46
C MET A 77 -18.06 11.49 0.40
N ASP A 78 -18.52 10.93 -0.70
CA ASP A 78 -19.18 11.64 -1.80
C ASP A 78 -18.35 12.82 -2.33
N VAL A 79 -17.05 12.60 -2.53
CA VAL A 79 -16.07 13.65 -2.85
C VAL A 79 -15.92 13.96 -4.34
N GLY A 80 -16.74 13.37 -5.21
CA GLY A 80 -16.71 13.56 -6.67
C GLY A 80 -15.45 13.04 -7.39
N ALA A 81 -14.45 12.54 -6.66
CA ALA A 81 -13.24 11.92 -7.18
C ALA A 81 -13.35 10.38 -7.12
N PRO A 82 -12.75 9.64 -8.07
CA PRO A 82 -12.82 8.17 -8.07
C PRO A 82 -12.04 7.53 -6.92
N LEU A 83 -11.00 8.20 -6.40
CA LEU A 83 -10.16 7.74 -5.30
C LEU A 83 -9.89 8.91 -4.35
N VAL A 84 -9.88 8.64 -3.05
CA VAL A 84 -9.45 9.60 -2.03
C VAL A 84 -8.76 8.88 -0.87
N TYR A 85 -7.77 9.54 -0.28
CA TYR A 85 -6.99 9.02 0.83
C TYR A 85 -6.89 10.06 1.94
N PHE A 86 -6.81 9.58 3.18
CA PHE A 86 -6.67 10.41 4.37
C PHE A 86 -5.58 9.86 5.26
N PHE A 87 -4.91 10.77 5.95
CA PHE A 87 -3.96 10.44 6.99
C PHE A 87 -4.19 11.34 8.22
N PRO A 88 -3.93 10.85 9.44
CA PRO A 88 -4.04 9.44 9.82
C PRO A 88 -5.49 8.95 9.66
N ARG A 89 -5.67 7.72 9.17
CA ARG A 89 -7.00 7.13 8.88
C ARG A 89 -7.76 6.70 10.15
N ARG A 90 -7.03 6.40 11.24
CA ARG A 90 -7.57 5.93 12.52
C ARG A 90 -7.93 7.01 13.56
N ARG A 91 -7.80 8.32 13.27
CA ARG A 91 -8.02 9.37 14.29
C ARG A 91 -9.11 10.36 13.93
N SER A 92 -9.68 10.98 14.95
CA SER A 92 -10.75 11.99 14.88
C SER A 92 -10.39 13.24 14.05
N ARG A 93 -9.11 13.44 13.71
CA ARG A 93 -8.62 14.51 12.81
C ARG A 93 -7.99 13.92 11.54
N ARG A 94 -8.79 13.21 10.74
CA ARG A 94 -8.40 12.81 9.39
C ARG A 94 -8.21 14.05 8.51
N ARG A 95 -7.10 14.13 7.75
CA ARG A 95 -6.84 15.22 6.81
C ARG A 95 -6.59 14.65 5.42
N ALA A 96 -7.12 15.32 4.40
CA ALA A 96 -6.78 15.07 3.01
C ALA A 96 -5.45 15.78 2.74
N TYR A 97 -4.34 15.10 3.02
CA TYR A 97 -3.03 15.61 2.66
C TYR A 97 -2.86 15.57 1.14
N LEU A 98 -2.22 16.60 0.58
CA LEU A 98 -1.96 16.68 -0.86
C LEU A 98 -0.50 16.36 -1.23
N GLY A 99 0.43 16.53 -0.29
CA GLY A 99 1.87 16.34 -0.55
C GLY A 99 2.31 14.87 -0.64
N ALA A 100 3.51 14.63 -1.14
CA ALA A 100 4.02 13.29 -1.46
C ALA A 100 4.20 12.35 -0.25
N ALA A 101 4.48 12.89 0.94
CA ALA A 101 4.72 12.05 2.12
C ALA A 101 3.44 11.37 2.61
N HIS A 102 2.38 12.15 2.84
CA HIS A 102 1.15 11.68 3.50
C HIS A 102 -0.11 11.75 2.64
N GLY A 103 0.02 12.21 1.40
CA GLY A 103 -1.07 12.70 0.57
C GLY A 103 -1.19 12.04 -0.80
N LEU A 104 -1.74 12.80 -1.75
CA LEU A 104 -2.15 12.31 -3.07
C LEU A 104 -1.07 12.42 -4.17
N ALA A 105 -0.04 13.26 -3.97
CA ALA A 105 0.98 13.55 -4.98
C ALA A 105 2.00 12.42 -5.16
#